data_AF-A0A1R3GET3-F1
#
_entry.id   AF-A0A1R3GET3-F1
#
_cell.length_a   1.000
_cell.length_b   1.000
_cell.length_c   1.000
_cell.angle_alpha   90.00
_cell.angle_beta   90.00
_cell.angle_gamma   90.00
#
_symmetry.space_group_name_H-M   'P 1'
#
loop_
_entity.id
_entity.type
_entity.pdbx_description
1 polymer ?
#
loop_
_entity_poly.entity_id
_entity_poly.type
_entity_poly.pdbx_seq_one_letter_code
_entity_poly.pdbx_strand_id
1 'polypeptide(L)'
;MTNMMIKSFLSFSSLLLVLSSILIGTEARRDPFNILISKNFAGDKKLPDFFDILGAIKDSGPSPGVGHKFTDSQTLGGIKNSGPSPGGGGHKVIDSSTLGGIKDSGPSPGEGHKVVDSSTLGGIKDSGPSPGVGNKFTNGFTLGGIKDSGPSPGVGHKLTNSFNLGGIKDSGPSPGVGNKFTNGFTLGGIKNSGPSPGGSGHKFTNSFTLGGIKDSGPSPGVGNKFTDSFNLGGIKDSGPSPGVGNKFTDSQTLGGIKDSGPSPGVGNKFTDNHTLGGNKDSGPSPGAGH
;
A
#
# COMPACT_ATOMS: atom_id res chain seq x y z
N MET A 1 18.04 15.31 -27.67
CA MET A 1 18.03 13.85 -27.38
C MET A 1 19.02 13.45 -26.29
N THR A 2 20.25 13.96 -26.29
CA THR A 2 21.32 13.62 -25.32
C THR A 2 21.00 13.96 -23.86
N ASN A 3 20.52 15.17 -23.57
CA ASN A 3 20.19 15.56 -22.18
C ASN A 3 19.07 14.73 -21.52
N MET A 4 18.18 14.12 -22.32
CA MET A 4 17.03 13.36 -21.81
C MET A 4 17.39 11.89 -21.55
N MET A 5 18.24 11.30 -22.40
CA MET A 5 18.88 10.01 -22.13
C MET A 5 19.75 10.09 -20.88
N ILE A 6 20.45 11.21 -20.68
CA ILE A 6 21.27 11.44 -19.49
C ILE A 6 20.40 11.49 -18.23
N LYS A 7 19.27 12.20 -18.22
CA LYS A 7 18.36 12.23 -17.05
C LYS A 7 17.73 10.86 -16.73
N SER A 8 17.27 10.13 -17.76
CA SER A 8 16.71 8.78 -17.60
C SER A 8 17.78 7.78 -17.11
N PHE A 9 18.99 7.87 -17.66
CA PHE A 9 20.14 7.09 -17.23
C PHE A 9 20.57 7.43 -15.79
N LEU A 10 20.55 8.71 -15.41
CA LEU A 10 20.83 9.14 -14.04
C LEU A 10 19.74 8.65 -13.06
N SER A 11 18.47 8.64 -13.48
CA SER A 11 17.36 8.09 -12.68
C SER A 11 17.47 6.56 -12.54
N PHE A 12 17.87 5.85 -13.60
CA PHE A 12 18.09 4.41 -13.59
C PHE A 12 19.36 4.04 -12.80
N SER A 13 20.43 4.81 -12.93
CA SER A 13 21.67 4.65 -12.16
C SER A 13 21.44 4.97 -10.69
N SER A 14 20.61 5.98 -10.38
CA SER A 14 20.13 6.26 -9.03
C SER A 14 19.26 5.12 -8.50
N LEU A 15 18.38 4.52 -9.33
CA LEU A 15 17.58 3.33 -8.97
C LEU A 15 18.48 2.13 -8.68
N LEU A 16 19.53 1.90 -9.48
CA LEU A 16 20.51 0.84 -9.25
C LEU A 16 21.31 1.11 -7.97
N LEU A 17 21.74 2.35 -7.74
CA LEU A 17 22.39 2.77 -6.50
C LEU A 17 21.48 2.65 -5.29
N VAL A 18 20.17 2.92 -5.41
CA VAL A 18 19.17 2.73 -4.36
C VAL A 18 18.93 1.23 -4.12
N LEU A 19 18.80 0.40 -5.16
CA LEU A 19 18.69 -1.06 -5.02
C LEU A 19 19.96 -1.67 -4.38
N SER A 20 21.15 -1.22 -4.79
CA SER A 20 22.42 -1.64 -4.22
C SER A 20 22.62 -1.12 -2.79
N SER A 21 22.21 0.11 -2.49
CA SER A 21 22.26 0.66 -1.13
C SER A 21 21.15 0.15 -0.22
N ILE A 22 20.03 -0.36 -0.76
CA ILE A 22 19.07 -1.15 0.01
C ILE A 22 19.71 -2.50 0.34
N LEU A 23 20.36 -3.18 -0.62
CA LEU A 23 21.10 -4.42 -0.37
C LEU A 23 22.23 -4.25 0.67
N ILE A 24 22.97 -3.15 0.61
CA ILE A 24 24.11 -2.87 1.52
C ILE A 24 23.64 -2.18 2.82
N GLY A 25 22.58 -1.38 2.76
CA GLY A 25 22.00 -0.67 3.91
C GLY A 25 21.16 -1.58 4.81
N THR A 26 20.64 -2.70 4.29
CA THR A 26 20.14 -3.81 5.11
C THR A 26 21.25 -4.53 5.87
N GLU A 27 22.51 -4.47 5.41
CA GLU A 27 23.63 -5.01 6.19
C GLU A 27 24.02 -4.05 7.35
N ALA A 28 23.88 -2.73 7.17
CA ALA A 28 24.24 -1.75 8.21
C ALA A 28 23.09 -1.39 9.18
N ARG A 29 21.82 -1.62 8.82
CA ARG A 29 20.67 -1.45 9.72
C ARG A 29 19.87 -2.75 9.80
N ARG A 30 20.32 -3.60 10.73
CA ARG A 30 19.71 -4.86 11.14
C ARG A 30 19.63 -5.86 9.99
N ASP A 31 20.73 -6.57 9.78
CA ASP A 31 20.73 -7.92 9.23
C ASP A 31 19.59 -8.73 9.90
N PRO A 32 18.49 -9.07 9.19
CA PRO A 32 17.51 -10.01 9.73
C PRO A 32 18.12 -11.43 9.84
N PHE A 33 19.25 -11.67 9.17
CA PHE A 33 19.88 -12.98 9.02
C PHE A 33 21.19 -13.18 9.79
N ASN A 34 21.86 -12.11 10.25
CA ASN A 34 23.17 -12.21 10.93
C ASN A 34 23.06 -12.26 12.46
N ILE A 35 21.87 -11.97 13.02
CA ILE A 35 21.53 -12.26 14.43
C ILE A 35 21.23 -13.77 14.62
N LEU A 36 21.17 -14.58 13.56
CA LEU A 36 20.85 -16.00 13.70
C LEU A 36 22.03 -16.89 14.12
N ILE A 37 23.28 -16.39 14.16
CA ILE A 37 24.46 -17.25 14.38
C ILE A 37 25.42 -16.80 15.51
N SER A 38 25.28 -15.65 16.15
CA SER A 38 26.21 -15.30 17.25
C SER A 38 25.63 -14.38 18.32
N LYS A 39 25.30 -14.96 19.49
CA LYS A 39 25.81 -14.51 20.79
C LYS A 39 25.49 -15.49 21.92
N ASN A 40 26.58 -15.90 22.56
CA ASN A 40 26.70 -16.79 23.71
C ASN A 40 25.62 -16.59 24.80
N PHE A 41 25.03 -17.72 25.20
CA PHE A 41 24.29 -17.89 26.45
C PHE A 41 25.22 -17.61 27.64
N ALA A 42 25.14 -16.42 28.23
CA ALA A 42 25.68 -16.17 29.55
C ALA A 42 24.90 -15.03 30.21
N GLY A 43 24.21 -15.35 31.31
CA GLY A 43 23.70 -14.36 32.25
C GLY A 43 22.23 -14.52 32.60
N ASP A 44 21.99 -15.14 33.76
CA ASP A 44 20.73 -15.20 34.49
C ASP A 44 20.02 -13.84 34.59
N LYS A 45 18.96 -13.62 33.78
CA LYS A 45 17.79 -12.81 34.12
C LYS A 45 16.57 -13.35 33.37
N LYS A 46 15.61 -13.89 34.13
CA LYS A 46 14.24 -14.29 33.74
C LYS A 46 13.97 -14.36 32.23
N LEU A 47 14.00 -15.59 31.71
CA LEU A 47 13.57 -15.99 30.38
C LEU A 47 12.17 -15.41 30.07
N PRO A 48 12.03 -14.39 29.20
CA PRO A 48 10.75 -14.13 28.57
C PRO A 48 10.51 -15.27 27.58
N ASP A 49 9.30 -15.82 27.63
CA ASP A 49 8.88 -17.09 27.03
C ASP A 49 9.49 -17.39 25.65
N PHE A 50 10.36 -18.39 25.61
CA PHE A 50 10.97 -19.00 24.42
C PHE A 50 9.96 -19.40 23.33
N PHE A 51 8.67 -19.48 23.67
CA PHE A 51 7.57 -19.82 22.75
C PHE A 51 7.13 -18.66 21.84
N ASP A 52 7.39 -17.38 22.18
CA ASP A 52 7.02 -16.24 21.32
C ASP A 52 7.90 -16.09 20.07
N ILE A 53 9.15 -16.56 20.15
CA ILE A 53 10.11 -16.53 19.03
C ILE A 53 9.73 -17.56 17.96
N LEU A 54 9.18 -18.72 18.35
CA LEU A 54 8.77 -19.80 17.44
C LEU A 54 7.27 -19.76 17.07
N GLY A 55 6.42 -19.14 17.91
CA GLY A 55 4.97 -19.14 17.78
C GLY A 55 4.39 -17.95 17.01
N ALA A 56 3.21 -18.13 16.41
CA ALA A 56 2.44 -17.04 15.84
C ALA A 56 1.74 -16.23 16.95
N ILE A 57 1.94 -14.91 16.97
CA ILE A 57 1.25 -14.00 17.90
C ILE A 57 -0.23 -13.94 17.50
N LYS A 58 -1.13 -14.28 18.42
CA LYS A 58 -2.57 -14.31 18.18
C LYS A 58 -3.32 -13.65 19.34
N ASP A 59 -3.61 -12.36 19.19
CA ASP A 59 -4.35 -11.63 20.20
C ASP A 59 -5.60 -10.96 19.66
N SER A 60 -6.67 -11.02 20.45
CA SER A 60 -7.84 -10.17 20.25
C SER A 60 -7.67 -8.88 21.05
N GLY A 61 -8.03 -7.77 20.42
CA GLY A 61 -8.03 -6.45 21.02
C GLY A 61 -9.14 -6.33 22.07
N PRO A 62 -8.97 -5.41 23.05
CA PRO A 62 -9.94 -5.22 24.12
C PRO A 62 -11.31 -4.74 23.62
N SER A 63 -12.38 -5.06 24.35
CA SER A 63 -13.76 -4.67 24.04
C SER A 63 -14.39 -4.02 25.27
N PRO A 64 -14.49 -2.66 25.35
CA PRO A 64 -13.94 -1.57 24.51
C PRO A 64 -12.42 -1.28 24.74
N GLY A 65 -11.70 -0.64 23.80
CA GLY A 65 -10.33 -0.14 24.08
C GLY A 65 -9.39 0.10 22.89
N VAL A 66 -8.11 0.34 23.14
CA VAL A 66 -7.06 0.49 22.09
C VAL A 66 -6.42 -0.88 21.80
N GLY A 67 -6.20 -1.19 20.52
CA GLY A 67 -5.53 -2.42 20.10
C GLY A 67 -4.09 -2.54 20.60
N HIS A 68 -3.53 -3.73 20.47
CA HIS A 68 -2.21 -4.06 21.03
C HIS A 68 -1.07 -3.31 20.34
N LYS A 69 -0.03 -2.99 21.11
CA LYS A 69 1.21 -2.38 20.60
C LYS A 69 2.35 -3.39 20.70
N PHE A 70 2.88 -3.80 19.55
CA PHE A 70 4.08 -4.62 19.42
C PHE A 70 5.25 -3.71 19.05
N THR A 71 6.36 -3.82 19.78
CA THR A 71 7.54 -2.97 19.57
C THR A 71 8.79 -3.82 19.72
N ASP A 72 9.74 -3.63 18.82
CA ASP A 72 10.99 -4.41 18.76
C ASP A 72 10.76 -5.93 18.79
N SER A 73 9.66 -6.39 18.19
CA SER A 73 9.24 -7.79 18.24
C SER A 73 9.88 -8.59 17.10
N GLN A 74 10.43 -9.76 17.43
CA GLN A 74 10.96 -10.73 16.46
C GLN A 74 10.22 -12.06 16.62
N THR A 75 9.53 -12.50 15.56
CA THR A 75 8.81 -13.77 15.58
C THR A 75 8.99 -14.52 14.26
N LEU A 76 9.19 -15.83 14.35
CA LEU A 76 9.15 -16.74 13.20
C LEU A 76 7.72 -16.99 12.73
N GLY A 77 6.74 -16.78 13.60
CA GLY A 77 5.32 -16.87 13.28
C GLY A 77 4.79 -15.61 12.59
N GLY A 78 3.51 -15.66 12.20
CA GLY A 78 2.78 -14.49 11.74
C GLY A 78 2.12 -13.76 12.90
N ILE A 79 1.86 -12.47 12.73
CA ILE A 79 1.00 -11.69 13.63
C ILE A 79 -0.43 -11.86 13.14
N LYS A 80 -1.35 -12.30 14.00
CA LYS A 80 -2.76 -12.43 13.63
C LYS A 80 -3.65 -11.90 14.73
N ASN A 81 -4.16 -10.69 14.55
CA ASN A 81 -4.96 -10.04 15.56
C ASN A 81 -6.35 -9.61 15.09
N SER A 82 -7.22 -9.32 16.04
CA SER A 82 -8.51 -8.69 15.76
C SER A 82 -8.66 -7.42 16.59
N GLY A 83 -8.93 -6.30 15.94
CA GLY A 83 -9.08 -4.99 16.54
C GLY A 83 -10.22 -4.88 17.54
N PRO A 84 -10.19 -3.85 18.38
CA PRO A 84 -11.17 -3.62 19.43
C PRO A 84 -12.58 -3.30 18.88
N SER A 85 -13.61 -3.66 19.66
CA SER A 85 -15.02 -3.38 19.34
C SER A 85 -15.85 -3.21 20.62
N PRO A 86 -16.52 -2.07 20.92
CA PRO A 86 -16.60 -0.84 20.14
C PRO A 86 -15.52 0.20 20.50
N GLY A 87 -15.03 0.95 19.50
CA GLY A 87 -14.20 2.14 19.66
C GLY A 87 -12.71 1.90 19.96
N GLY A 88 -11.82 2.68 19.34
CA GLY A 88 -10.38 2.71 19.63
C GLY A 88 -9.47 2.83 18.40
N GLY A 89 -8.16 2.92 18.63
CA GLY A 89 -7.15 2.75 17.58
C GLY A 89 -6.80 1.28 17.42
N GLY A 90 -6.54 0.84 16.19
CA GLY A 90 -6.09 -0.50 15.88
C GLY A 90 -4.70 -0.80 16.45
N HIS A 91 -4.26 -2.03 16.20
CA HIS A 91 -2.94 -2.55 16.53
C HIS A 91 -1.82 -1.69 15.95
N LYS A 92 -0.74 -1.55 16.71
CA LYS A 92 0.47 -0.84 16.30
C LYS A 92 1.64 -1.82 16.30
N VAL A 93 2.22 -2.06 15.14
CA VAL A 93 3.46 -2.82 14.99
C VAL A 93 4.56 -1.83 14.64
N ILE A 94 5.57 -1.74 15.50
CA ILE A 94 6.66 -0.77 15.37
C ILE A 94 7.99 -1.52 15.48
N ASP A 95 8.94 -1.21 14.60
CA ASP A 95 10.30 -1.74 14.66
C ASP A 95 10.38 -3.28 14.73
N SER A 96 9.44 -3.98 14.07
CA SER A 96 9.28 -5.44 14.22
C SER A 96 9.69 -6.20 12.95
N SER A 97 10.21 -7.42 13.14
CA SER A 97 10.58 -8.32 12.04
C SER A 97 9.90 -9.67 12.19
N THR A 98 9.08 -10.05 11.20
CA THR A 98 8.31 -11.30 11.23
C THR A 98 8.59 -12.17 10.02
N LEU A 99 8.79 -13.47 10.24
CA LEU A 99 8.92 -14.42 9.11
C LEU A 99 7.54 -14.81 8.56
N GLY A 100 6.52 -14.87 9.43
CA GLY A 100 5.13 -15.04 9.00
C GLY A 100 4.49 -13.74 8.52
N GLY A 101 3.31 -13.86 7.92
CA GLY A 101 2.52 -12.71 7.47
C GLY A 101 1.75 -12.02 8.61
N ILE A 102 1.33 -10.79 8.36
CA ILE A 102 0.45 -10.04 9.26
C ILE A 102 -0.99 -10.24 8.80
N LYS A 103 -1.88 -10.65 9.69
CA LYS A 103 -3.29 -10.85 9.38
C LYS A 103 -4.17 -10.24 10.46
N ASP A 104 -4.57 -9.00 10.23
CA ASP A 104 -5.32 -8.24 11.23
C ASP A 104 -6.73 -7.89 10.73
N SER A 105 -7.62 -7.56 11.66
CA SER A 105 -8.94 -7.00 11.34
C SER A 105 -9.22 -5.74 12.12
N GLY A 106 -9.60 -4.66 11.45
CA GLY A 106 -9.70 -3.32 12.04
C GLY A 106 -10.79 -3.19 13.10
N PRO A 107 -10.73 -2.13 13.92
CA PRO A 107 -11.74 -1.86 14.94
C PRO A 107 -13.10 -1.47 14.36
N SER A 108 -14.16 -1.52 15.16
CA SER A 108 -15.49 -1.08 14.75
C SER A 108 -16.16 -0.24 15.83
N PRO A 109 -16.25 1.10 15.71
CA PRO A 109 -15.56 2.03 14.79
C PRO A 109 -14.10 2.33 15.23
N GLY A 110 -13.27 2.96 14.37
CA GLY A 110 -11.94 3.45 14.83
C GLY A 110 -10.91 3.87 13.78
N GLU A 111 -9.63 3.97 14.19
CA GLU A 111 -8.48 4.06 13.28
C GLU A 111 -7.94 2.64 13.06
N GLY A 112 -7.59 2.29 11.83
CA GLY A 112 -7.02 1.00 11.47
C GLY A 112 -5.64 0.77 12.07
N HIS A 113 -5.01 -0.31 11.64
CA HIS A 113 -3.70 -0.70 12.14
C HIS A 113 -2.62 0.23 11.63
N LYS A 114 -1.55 0.33 12.42
CA LYS A 114 -0.36 1.10 12.06
C LYS A 114 0.86 0.19 12.09
N VAL A 115 1.48 -0.01 10.94
CA VAL A 115 2.75 -0.72 10.80
C VAL A 115 3.82 0.32 10.45
N VAL A 116 4.85 0.41 11.28
CA VAL A 116 5.92 1.40 11.17
C VAL A 116 7.27 0.69 11.26
N ASP A 117 8.19 1.01 10.36
CA ASP A 117 9.59 0.54 10.41
C ASP A 117 9.68 -0.99 10.60
N SER A 118 8.80 -1.74 9.93
CA SER A 118 8.66 -3.18 10.14
C SER A 118 8.91 -3.98 8.86
N SER A 119 9.46 -5.18 9.01
CA SER A 119 9.74 -6.10 7.91
C SER A 119 8.97 -7.41 8.08
N THR A 120 8.31 -7.89 7.03
CA THR A 120 7.60 -9.18 7.03
C THR A 120 7.94 -9.99 5.78
N LEU A 121 8.32 -11.26 5.97
CA LEU A 121 8.53 -12.18 4.85
C LEU A 121 7.19 -12.69 4.28
N GLY A 122 6.18 -12.85 5.14
CA GLY A 122 4.83 -13.16 4.72
C GLY A 122 4.08 -11.96 4.14
N GLY A 123 2.93 -12.22 3.52
CA GLY A 123 2.03 -11.16 3.05
C GLY A 123 1.26 -10.51 4.19
N ILE A 124 0.75 -9.31 3.94
CA ILE A 124 -0.15 -8.60 4.84
C ILE A 124 -1.57 -8.85 4.35
N LYS A 125 -2.44 -9.34 5.22
CA LYS A 125 -3.87 -9.49 4.94
C LYS A 125 -4.67 -8.77 6.01
N ASP A 126 -5.06 -7.55 5.73
CA ASP A 126 -5.68 -6.68 6.71
C ASP A 126 -7.12 -6.31 6.29
N SER A 127 -7.88 -5.77 7.24
CA SER A 127 -9.15 -5.12 6.97
C SER A 127 -9.23 -3.84 7.78
N GLY A 128 -9.68 -2.76 7.16
CA GLY A 128 -9.88 -1.48 7.80
C GLY A 128 -11.09 -1.47 8.74
N PRO A 129 -11.21 -0.41 9.56
CA PRO A 129 -12.32 -0.26 10.50
C PRO A 129 -13.69 -0.04 9.86
N SER A 130 -14.76 -0.29 10.62
CA SER A 130 -16.14 -0.10 10.16
C SER A 130 -16.97 0.68 11.19
N PRO A 131 -17.23 1.99 10.99
CA PRO A 131 -16.56 2.97 10.11
C PRO A 131 -15.19 3.43 10.65
N GLY A 132 -14.39 4.10 9.81
CA GLY A 132 -13.13 4.68 10.30
C GLY A 132 -12.07 5.12 9.29
N VAL A 133 -10.83 5.23 9.76
CA VAL A 133 -9.65 5.53 8.92
C VAL A 133 -8.89 4.23 8.69
N GLY A 134 -8.54 3.93 7.43
CA GLY A 134 -7.89 2.70 7.03
C GLY A 134 -6.48 2.53 7.60
N ASN A 135 -5.91 1.38 7.32
CA ASN A 135 -4.60 0.97 7.82
C ASN A 135 -3.48 1.87 7.27
N LYS A 136 -2.44 2.07 8.07
CA LYS A 136 -1.29 2.91 7.76
C LYS A 136 -0.01 2.10 7.81
N PHE A 137 0.64 1.97 6.66
CA PHE A 137 1.94 1.32 6.50
C PHE A 137 2.99 2.39 6.20
N THR A 138 4.01 2.49 7.04
CA THR A 138 5.09 3.48 6.90
C THR A 138 6.44 2.80 7.04
N ASN A 139 7.37 3.04 6.11
CA ASN A 139 8.72 2.45 6.15
C ASN A 139 8.68 0.91 6.29
N GLY A 140 7.75 0.26 5.61
CA GLY A 140 7.54 -1.18 5.69
C GLY A 140 8.22 -1.91 4.53
N PHE A 141 8.85 -3.05 4.83
CA PHE A 141 9.33 -3.99 3.82
C PHE A 141 8.50 -5.28 3.88
N THR A 142 7.87 -5.67 2.78
CA THR A 142 7.03 -6.86 2.72
C THR A 142 7.40 -7.69 1.48
N LEU A 143 7.88 -8.92 1.70
CA LEU A 143 8.14 -9.82 0.56
C LEU A 143 6.85 -10.39 -0.02
N GLY A 144 5.85 -10.65 0.82
CA GLY A 144 4.54 -11.08 0.36
C GLY A 144 3.74 -9.97 -0.34
N GLY A 145 2.53 -10.31 -0.78
CA GLY A 145 1.57 -9.32 -1.26
C GLY A 145 0.82 -8.65 -0.11
N ILE A 146 0.28 -7.47 -0.37
CA ILE A 146 -0.69 -6.82 0.52
C ILE A 146 -2.09 -7.13 0.00
N LYS A 147 -2.97 -7.62 0.87
CA LYS A 147 -4.39 -7.80 0.60
C LYS A 147 -5.20 -7.10 1.69
N ASP A 148 -5.64 -5.89 1.42
CA ASP A 148 -6.35 -5.06 2.40
C ASP A 148 -7.77 -4.77 1.90
N SER A 149 -8.68 -4.50 2.84
CA SER A 149 -10.04 -4.07 2.51
C SER A 149 -10.40 -2.81 3.27
N GLY A 150 -10.76 -1.77 2.51
CA GLY A 150 -11.14 -0.44 2.97
C GLY A 150 -12.16 -0.39 4.09
N PRO A 151 -12.13 0.68 4.91
CA PRO A 151 -13.20 0.98 5.85
C PRO A 151 -14.60 1.05 5.25
N SER A 152 -15.63 0.92 6.09
CA SER A 152 -17.02 1.11 5.63
C SER A 152 -17.87 1.83 6.67
N PRO A 153 -18.28 3.09 6.43
CA PRO A 153 -17.63 4.16 5.63
C PRO A 153 -16.21 4.55 6.11
N GLY A 154 -15.46 5.35 5.33
CA GLY A 154 -14.24 5.95 5.87
C GLY A 154 -13.22 6.60 4.94
N VAL A 155 -11.99 6.71 5.43
CA VAL A 155 -10.80 7.10 4.64
C VAL A 155 -9.97 5.86 4.39
N GLY A 156 -9.52 5.66 3.17
CA GLY A 156 -8.80 4.47 2.74
C GLY A 156 -7.42 4.32 3.38
N HIS A 157 -6.74 3.27 2.99
CA HIS A 157 -5.41 2.90 3.49
C HIS A 157 -4.35 3.91 3.06
N LYS A 158 -3.29 4.04 3.86
CA LYS A 158 -2.14 4.89 3.54
C LYS A 158 -0.86 4.06 3.56
N LEU A 159 -0.25 3.90 2.39
CA LEU A 159 1.08 3.30 2.22
C LEU A 159 2.09 4.41 1.94
N THR A 160 3.14 4.47 2.76
CA THR A 160 4.16 5.52 2.67
C THR A 160 5.55 4.92 2.83
N ASN A 161 6.45 5.21 1.89
CA ASN A 161 7.82 4.71 1.93
C ASN A 161 7.85 3.17 2.12
N SER A 162 6.97 2.47 1.40
CA SER A 162 6.76 1.04 1.56
C SER A 162 7.30 0.29 0.36
N PHE A 163 8.04 -0.79 0.61
CA PHE A 163 8.61 -1.63 -0.41
C PHE A 163 7.95 -3.02 -0.37
N ASN A 164 7.29 -3.40 -1.45
CA ASN A 164 6.52 -4.62 -1.56
C ASN A 164 7.02 -5.45 -2.75
N LEU A 165 7.51 -6.67 -2.49
CA LEU A 165 7.85 -7.58 -3.60
C LEU A 165 6.59 -8.19 -4.22
N GLY A 166 5.61 -8.55 -3.39
CA GLY A 166 4.33 -9.05 -3.88
C GLY A 166 3.45 -7.96 -4.50
N GLY A 167 2.34 -8.39 -5.09
CA GLY A 167 1.31 -7.47 -5.58
C GLY A 167 0.48 -6.89 -4.45
N ILE A 168 -0.15 -5.75 -4.72
CA ILE A 168 -1.13 -5.13 -3.82
C ILE A 168 -2.51 -5.41 -4.36
N LYS A 169 -3.40 -6.01 -3.56
CA LYS A 169 -4.82 -6.18 -3.85
C LYS A 169 -5.62 -5.49 -2.76
N ASP A 170 -6.02 -4.27 -3.02
CA ASP A 170 -6.65 -3.40 -2.03
C ASP A 170 -8.08 -3.05 -2.46
N SER A 171 -8.89 -2.57 -1.54
CA SER A 171 -10.17 -1.93 -1.85
C SER A 171 -10.30 -0.63 -1.07
N GLY A 172 -10.81 0.41 -1.71
CA GLY A 172 -11.15 1.67 -1.07
C GLY A 172 -12.37 1.54 -0.14
N PRO A 173 -12.68 2.60 0.62
CA PRO A 173 -13.81 2.60 1.53
C PRO A 173 -15.17 2.51 0.86
N SER A 174 -16.20 2.09 1.60
CA SER A 174 -17.58 2.06 1.10
C SER A 174 -18.55 2.70 2.10
N PRO A 175 -18.98 3.97 1.92
CA PRO A 175 -18.47 5.06 1.07
C PRO A 175 -17.18 5.72 1.61
N GLY A 176 -16.46 6.53 0.80
CA GLY A 176 -15.37 7.34 1.37
C GLY A 176 -14.22 7.79 0.44
N VAL A 177 -13.09 8.16 1.04
CA VAL A 177 -11.89 8.62 0.31
C VAL A 177 -10.98 7.44 0.01
N GLY A 178 -10.55 7.27 -1.23
CA GLY A 178 -9.70 6.16 -1.66
C GLY A 178 -8.32 6.13 -1.03
N ASN A 179 -7.65 5.00 -1.23
CA ASN A 179 -6.31 4.72 -0.70
C ASN A 179 -5.24 5.67 -1.26
N LYS A 180 -4.20 5.91 -0.45
CA LYS A 180 -3.06 6.77 -0.77
C LYS A 180 -1.75 5.99 -0.74
N PHE A 181 -1.08 5.94 -1.88
CA PHE A 181 0.24 5.37 -2.08
C PHE A 181 1.24 6.51 -2.28
N THR A 182 2.31 6.55 -1.48
CA THR A 182 3.31 7.63 -1.53
C THR A 182 4.70 7.08 -1.34
N ASN A 183 5.65 7.42 -2.21
CA ASN A 183 7.03 6.94 -2.13
C ASN A 183 7.08 5.40 -2.07
N GLY A 184 6.22 4.72 -2.81
CA GLY A 184 6.08 3.26 -2.76
C GLY A 184 6.85 2.59 -3.89
N PHE A 185 7.44 1.42 -3.61
CA PHE A 185 7.98 0.54 -4.64
C PHE A 185 7.28 -0.82 -4.56
N THR A 186 6.65 -1.24 -5.66
CA THR A 186 5.92 -2.51 -5.73
C THR A 186 6.42 -3.31 -6.95
N LEU A 187 6.98 -4.50 -6.76
CA LEU A 187 7.36 -5.33 -7.92
C LEU A 187 6.14 -6.00 -8.55
N GLY A 188 5.22 -6.48 -7.71
CA GLY A 188 3.97 -7.04 -8.20
C GLY A 188 3.07 -5.99 -8.86
N GLY A 189 1.94 -6.44 -9.41
CA GLY A 189 0.90 -5.53 -9.87
C GLY A 189 0.09 -4.95 -8.72
N ILE A 190 -0.51 -3.79 -8.94
CA ILE A 190 -1.50 -3.20 -8.03
C ILE A 190 -2.88 -3.44 -8.62
N LYS A 191 -3.78 -4.02 -7.84
CA LYS A 191 -5.20 -4.15 -8.16
C LYS A 191 -6.00 -3.49 -7.06
N ASN A 192 -6.59 -2.34 -7.36
CA ASN A 192 -7.37 -1.60 -6.38
C ASN A 192 -8.78 -1.35 -6.92
N SER A 193 -9.74 -1.26 -6.01
CA SER A 193 -11.12 -0.95 -6.34
C SER A 193 -11.58 0.27 -5.57
N GLY A 194 -11.99 1.29 -6.32
CA GLY A 194 -12.45 2.59 -5.85
C GLY A 194 -13.52 2.58 -4.77
N PRO A 195 -13.64 3.69 -4.02
CA PRO A 195 -14.71 3.85 -3.06
C PRO A 195 -16.11 3.76 -3.69
N SER A 196 -17.09 3.20 -2.97
CA SER A 196 -18.46 3.15 -3.49
C SER A 196 -19.50 3.20 -2.36
N PRO A 197 -20.45 4.16 -2.36
CA PRO A 197 -20.54 5.35 -3.21
C PRO A 197 -19.68 6.54 -2.77
N GLY A 198 -19.47 7.55 -3.63
CA GLY A 198 -18.95 8.87 -3.21
C GLY A 198 -17.44 8.96 -2.93
N GLY A 199 -16.92 10.19 -2.94
CA GLY A 199 -15.56 10.54 -2.51
C GLY A 199 -14.53 10.71 -3.63
N SER A 200 -13.25 10.80 -3.24
CA SER A 200 -12.13 10.85 -4.17
C SER A 200 -11.58 9.45 -4.37
N GLY A 201 -11.13 9.14 -5.58
CA GLY A 201 -10.44 7.90 -5.90
C GLY A 201 -9.07 7.81 -5.24
N HIS A 202 -8.32 6.84 -5.70
CA HIS A 202 -6.99 6.54 -5.21
C HIS A 202 -5.98 7.59 -5.62
N LYS A 203 -4.95 7.76 -4.79
CA LYS A 203 -3.85 8.69 -5.06
C LYS A 203 -2.52 7.94 -5.03
N PHE A 204 -1.80 8.00 -6.15
CA PHE A 204 -0.43 7.53 -6.31
C PHE A 204 0.48 8.74 -6.46
N THR A 205 1.54 8.79 -5.66
CA THR A 205 2.51 9.89 -5.69
C THR A 205 3.90 9.34 -5.51
N ASN A 206 4.83 9.67 -6.41
CA ASN A 206 6.20 9.16 -6.38
C ASN A 206 6.22 7.64 -6.19
N SER A 207 5.46 6.95 -7.03
CA SER A 207 5.19 5.51 -6.89
C SER A 207 5.76 4.76 -8.07
N PHE A 208 6.50 3.70 -7.78
CA PHE A 208 7.18 2.85 -8.75
C PHE A 208 6.54 1.48 -8.70
N THR A 209 6.00 1.01 -9.83
CA THR A 209 5.42 -0.34 -9.93
C THR A 209 6.00 -1.07 -11.12
N LEU A 210 6.57 -2.25 -10.89
CA LEU A 210 7.13 -3.06 -11.97
C LEU A 210 6.01 -3.80 -12.72
N GLY A 211 5.04 -4.33 -11.98
CA GLY A 211 3.81 -4.87 -12.53
C GLY A 211 2.90 -3.79 -13.13
N GLY A 212 1.75 -4.22 -13.65
CA GLY A 212 0.69 -3.30 -14.10
C GLY A 212 -0.17 -2.81 -12.94
N ILE A 213 -0.78 -1.64 -13.11
CA ILE A 213 -1.81 -1.13 -12.21
C ILE A 213 -3.17 -1.41 -12.85
N LYS A 214 -4.07 -2.04 -12.12
CA LYS A 214 -5.49 -2.18 -12.47
C LYS A 214 -6.31 -1.51 -11.38
N ASP A 215 -6.78 -0.32 -11.65
CA ASP A 215 -7.52 0.48 -10.69
C ASP A 215 -8.93 0.82 -11.16
N SER A 216 -9.79 1.16 -10.23
CA SER A 216 -11.10 1.75 -10.52
C SER A 216 -11.36 2.93 -9.59
N GLY A 217 -11.96 3.98 -10.12
CA GLY A 217 -12.38 5.17 -9.41
C GLY A 217 -13.71 4.97 -8.69
N PRO A 218 -14.18 6.00 -7.99
CA PRO A 218 -15.38 5.92 -7.16
C PRO A 218 -16.68 5.96 -7.98
N SER A 219 -17.80 5.54 -7.40
CA SER A 219 -19.09 5.54 -8.09
C SER A 219 -20.21 6.10 -7.20
N PRO A 220 -20.58 7.40 -7.28
CA PRO A 220 -19.99 8.52 -8.04
C PRO A 220 -18.74 9.14 -7.35
N GLY A 221 -18.01 10.05 -8.01
CA GLY A 221 -17.00 10.85 -7.32
C GLY A 221 -15.94 11.53 -8.19
N VAL A 222 -14.76 11.77 -7.62
CA VAL A 222 -13.58 12.26 -8.34
C VAL A 222 -12.67 11.08 -8.60
N GLY A 223 -12.17 10.94 -9.83
CA GLY A 223 -11.33 9.83 -10.27
C GLY A 223 -9.99 9.73 -9.55
N ASN A 224 -9.22 8.74 -9.96
CA ASN A 224 -7.91 8.43 -9.44
C ASN A 224 -6.89 9.49 -9.87
N LYS A 225 -5.85 9.68 -9.05
CA LYS A 225 -4.78 10.63 -9.31
C LYS A 225 -3.41 9.96 -9.28
N PHE A 226 -2.69 10.06 -10.38
CA PHE A 226 -1.30 9.62 -10.51
C PHE A 226 -0.40 10.85 -10.64
N THR A 227 0.69 10.89 -9.89
CA THR A 227 1.67 11.97 -9.89
C THR A 227 3.04 11.38 -9.69
N ASP A 228 4.02 11.74 -10.52
CA ASP A 228 5.38 11.21 -10.47
C ASP A 228 5.38 9.67 -10.40
N SER A 229 4.58 9.04 -11.25
CA SER A 229 4.33 7.59 -11.16
C SER A 229 5.00 6.87 -12.31
N PHE A 230 5.89 5.93 -12.00
CA PHE A 230 6.63 5.14 -13.00
C PHE A 230 6.17 3.68 -12.97
N ASN A 231 5.70 3.19 -14.11
CA ASN A 231 5.12 1.85 -14.23
C ASN A 231 5.72 1.09 -15.40
N LEU A 232 6.38 -0.04 -15.13
CA LEU A 232 6.88 -0.87 -16.22
C LEU A 232 5.74 -1.63 -16.92
N GLY A 233 4.81 -2.17 -16.13
CA GLY A 233 3.53 -2.63 -16.66
C GLY A 233 2.65 -1.48 -17.15
N GLY A 234 1.54 -1.84 -17.81
CA GLY A 234 0.53 -0.86 -18.21
C GLY A 234 -0.37 -0.45 -17.05
N ILE A 235 -1.01 0.71 -17.18
CA ILE A 235 -2.06 1.17 -16.28
C ILE A 235 -3.41 0.91 -16.95
N LYS A 236 -4.29 0.18 -16.29
CA LYS A 236 -5.69 0.03 -16.67
C LYS A 236 -6.55 0.65 -15.58
N ASP A 237 -7.06 1.84 -15.85
CA ASP A 237 -7.84 2.62 -14.90
C ASP A 237 -9.25 2.86 -15.43
N SER A 238 -10.21 2.97 -14.52
CA SER A 238 -11.58 3.35 -14.85
C SER A 238 -12.03 4.49 -13.98
N GLY A 239 -12.48 5.57 -14.58
CA GLY A 239 -12.97 6.76 -13.91
C GLY A 239 -14.32 6.55 -13.24
N PRO A 240 -14.82 7.59 -12.57
CA PRO A 240 -16.01 7.49 -11.76
C PRO A 240 -17.31 7.47 -12.56
N SER A 241 -18.40 7.01 -11.96
CA SER A 241 -19.70 6.90 -12.64
C SER A 241 -20.86 7.36 -11.76
N PRO A 242 -21.43 8.58 -11.92
CA PRO A 242 -20.91 9.77 -12.61
C PRO A 242 -19.72 10.45 -11.90
N GLY A 243 -19.05 11.42 -12.53
CA GLY A 243 -18.05 12.21 -11.79
C GLY A 243 -17.02 13.04 -12.58
N VAL A 244 -15.90 13.34 -11.93
CA VAL A 244 -14.72 13.96 -12.58
C VAL A 244 -13.71 12.87 -12.87
N GLY A 245 -13.19 12.79 -14.10
CA GLY A 245 -12.29 11.75 -14.56
C GLY A 245 -10.94 11.69 -13.83
N ASN A 246 -10.13 10.73 -14.25
CA ASN A 246 -8.83 10.46 -13.69
C ASN A 246 -7.84 11.56 -14.08
N LYS A 247 -6.84 11.79 -13.23
CA LYS A 247 -5.78 12.78 -13.45
C LYS A 247 -4.42 12.13 -13.38
N PHE A 248 -3.67 12.22 -14.46
CA PHE A 248 -2.27 11.82 -14.54
C PHE A 248 -1.39 13.05 -14.72
N THR A 249 -0.28 13.08 -13.98
CA THR A 249 0.71 14.16 -14.05
C THR A 249 2.08 13.51 -13.89
N ASP A 250 3.03 13.84 -14.76
CA ASP A 250 4.39 13.30 -14.72
C ASP A 250 4.42 11.76 -14.59
N SER A 251 3.48 11.08 -15.26
CA SER A 251 3.38 9.63 -15.18
C SER A 251 3.99 8.98 -16.40
N GLN A 252 4.85 8.00 -16.16
CA GLN A 252 5.62 7.28 -17.16
C GLN A 252 5.24 5.81 -17.16
N THR A 253 4.95 5.24 -18.33
CA THR A 253 4.73 3.80 -18.45
C THR A 253 5.30 3.19 -19.72
N LEU A 254 5.86 1.98 -19.59
CA LEU A 254 6.27 1.19 -20.74
C LEU A 254 5.06 0.46 -21.37
N GLY A 255 4.20 -0.17 -20.56
CA GLY A 255 3.04 -0.94 -21.04
C GLY A 255 1.85 -0.11 -21.54
N GLY A 256 1.89 1.21 -21.44
CA GLY A 256 0.82 2.11 -21.89
C GLY A 256 -0.29 2.33 -20.86
N ILE A 257 -1.17 3.29 -21.14
CA ILE A 257 -2.32 3.62 -20.29
C ILE A 257 -3.60 3.27 -21.04
N LYS A 258 -4.50 2.53 -20.40
CA LYS A 258 -5.88 2.30 -20.82
C LYS A 258 -6.79 2.88 -19.76
N ASP A 259 -7.28 4.08 -20.02
CA ASP A 259 -8.12 4.83 -19.10
C ASP A 259 -9.55 4.95 -19.66
N SER A 260 -10.53 4.86 -18.77
CA SER A 260 -11.92 5.13 -19.12
C SER A 260 -12.43 6.32 -18.33
N GLY A 261 -12.98 7.30 -19.03
CA GLY A 261 -13.55 8.50 -18.44
C GLY A 261 -14.89 8.24 -17.77
N PRO A 262 -15.42 9.25 -17.06
CA PRO A 262 -16.64 9.09 -16.33
C PRO A 262 -17.89 9.00 -17.21
N SER A 263 -18.96 8.41 -16.66
CA SER A 263 -20.21 8.21 -17.39
C SER A 263 -21.42 8.59 -16.53
N PRO A 264 -22.03 9.77 -16.71
CA PRO A 264 -21.50 10.99 -17.38
C PRO A 264 -20.49 11.75 -16.51
N GLY A 265 -19.83 12.77 -17.07
CA GLY A 265 -18.93 13.61 -16.27
C GLY A 265 -17.88 14.42 -17.02
N VAL A 266 -16.95 15.01 -16.27
CA VAL A 266 -15.77 15.72 -16.81
C VAL A 266 -14.71 14.69 -17.17
N GLY A 267 -14.17 14.71 -18.40
CA GLY A 267 -13.20 13.74 -18.88
C GLY A 267 -11.86 13.66 -18.12
N ASN A 268 -11.01 12.74 -18.55
CA ASN A 268 -9.69 12.52 -17.96
C ASN A 268 -8.70 13.66 -18.31
N LYS A 269 -7.68 13.85 -17.46
CA LYS A 269 -6.63 14.86 -17.67
C LYS A 269 -5.24 14.24 -17.57
N PHE A 270 -4.46 14.39 -18.64
CA PHE A 270 -3.06 14.01 -18.72
C PHE A 270 -2.17 15.26 -18.82
N THR A 271 -1.04 15.28 -18.13
CA THR A 271 -0.09 16.39 -18.14
C THR A 271 1.32 15.84 -18.01
N ASP A 272 2.20 16.14 -18.96
CA ASP A 272 3.61 15.70 -18.94
C ASP A 272 3.79 14.17 -18.79
N ASN A 273 2.86 13.43 -19.40
CA ASN A 273 2.86 11.97 -19.37
C ASN A 273 3.57 11.38 -20.60
N HIS A 274 4.34 10.32 -20.39
CA HIS A 274 5.06 9.62 -21.47
C HIS A 274 4.79 8.12 -21.41
N THR A 275 4.34 7.55 -22.52
CA THR A 275 3.93 6.16 -22.61
C THR A 275 4.52 5.52 -23.86
N LEU A 276 5.24 4.40 -23.74
CA LEU A 276 5.74 3.68 -24.92
C LEU A 276 4.64 2.82 -25.56
N GLY A 277 3.80 2.15 -24.75
CA GLY A 277 2.63 1.41 -25.22
C GLY A 277 1.43 2.27 -25.66
N GLY A 278 1.56 3.60 -25.67
CA GLY A 278 0.51 4.55 -26.00
C GLY A 278 -0.51 4.80 -24.87
N ASN A 279 -1.41 5.76 -25.10
CA ASN A 279 -2.54 6.07 -24.23
C ASN A 279 -3.86 5.83 -24.98
N LYS A 280 -4.72 4.98 -24.43
CA LYS A 280 -6.09 4.75 -24.88
C LYS A 280 -7.03 5.31 -23.83
N ASP A 281 -7.52 6.52 -24.08
CA ASP A 281 -8.47 7.23 -23.26
C ASP A 281 -9.86 7.19 -23.92
N SER A 282 -10.84 6.57 -23.28
CA SER A 282 -12.25 6.73 -23.69
C SER A 282 -12.83 7.92 -22.91
N GLY A 283 -13.06 9.04 -23.59
CA GLY A 283 -13.67 10.24 -22.99
C GLY A 283 -15.05 9.96 -22.37
N PRO A 284 -15.65 10.96 -21.70
CA PRO A 284 -16.89 10.76 -20.98
C PRO A 284 -18.01 10.31 -21.93
N SER A 285 -18.81 9.33 -21.50
CA SER A 285 -19.98 8.90 -22.27
C SER A 285 -21.09 9.95 -22.14
N PRO A 286 -21.84 10.29 -23.22
CA PRO A 286 -22.97 11.20 -23.12
C PRO A 286 -23.93 10.76 -22.02
N GLY A 287 -24.27 11.67 -21.11
CA GLY A 287 -25.39 11.43 -20.21
C GLY A 287 -26.65 11.27 -21.06
N ALA A 288 -27.42 10.20 -20.84
CA ALA A 288 -28.73 10.08 -21.46
C ALA A 288 -29.57 11.30 -21.07
N GLY A 289 -29.75 12.23 -22.00
CA GLY A 289 -30.69 13.33 -21.85
C GLY A 289 -32.09 12.79 -22.03
N HIS A 290 -32.92 12.98 -21.00
CA HIS A 290 -34.37 13.08 -21.11
C HIS A 290 -34.79 14.36 -20.40
#